data_AF-A0A496UXD5-F1
#
_entry.id   AF-A0A496UXD5-F1
#
_cell.length_a   1.000
_cell.length_b   1.000
_cell.length_c   1.000
_cell.angle_alpha   90.00
_cell.angle_beta   90.00
_cell.angle_gamma   90.00
#
_symmetry.space_group_name_H-M   'P 1'
#
loop_
_entity.id
_entity.type
_entity.pdbx_description
1 polymer ?
#
loop_
_entity_poly.entity_id
_entity_poly.type
_entity_poly.pdbx_seq_one_letter_code
_entity_poly.pdbx_strand_id
1 'polypeptide(L)'
;MKRLVAPLLVLALLVSVLLPGTAVAQSKYESGLYWIVLVEHGPNWQSQSTEVGAQKKMQAINGLKNAIGEGAIITAGLVVDDVAADFVMIVSEGHETVVRRALKSSPLVQSGFYKMRALAWHAPKGLKLEPIPLKK
;
A
#
# COMPACT_ATOMS: atom_id res chain seq x y z
N MET A 1 34.11 68.35 21.23
CA MET A 1 34.78 67.02 21.17
C MET A 1 34.06 66.06 22.14
N LYS A 2 34.17 64.73 21.93
CA LYS A 2 33.58 63.60 22.70
C LYS A 2 32.19 63.06 22.27
N ARG A 3 32.24 62.18 21.27
CA ARG A 3 31.58 60.85 21.09
C ARG A 3 30.27 60.51 21.84
N LEU A 4 29.23 60.23 21.03
CA LEU A 4 28.53 58.93 20.86
C LEU A 4 28.20 58.05 22.09
N VAL A 5 26.90 58.00 22.45
CA VAL A 5 26.10 56.84 22.94
C VAL A 5 24.62 57.20 22.66
N ALA A 6 23.68 56.37 22.18
CA ALA A 6 23.69 55.19 21.30
C ALA A 6 22.30 55.08 20.59
N PRO A 7 22.15 54.35 19.45
CA PRO A 7 20.90 54.32 18.66
C PRO A 7 20.06 53.02 18.86
N LEU A 8 19.00 52.87 18.05
CA LEU A 8 18.15 51.68 17.86
C LEU A 8 17.23 51.28 19.04
N LEU A 9 16.05 51.90 19.04
CA LEU A 9 14.81 51.29 19.52
C LEU A 9 13.76 51.47 18.39
N VAL A 10 12.76 50.60 18.35
CA VAL A 10 11.65 50.61 17.34
C VAL A 10 12.02 50.14 15.92
N LEU A 11 12.34 48.86 15.74
CA LEU A 11 11.80 48.08 14.60
C LEU A 11 11.81 46.56 14.86
N ALA A 12 10.89 46.09 15.70
CA ALA A 12 10.56 44.67 15.83
C ALA A 12 9.04 44.51 15.71
N LEU A 13 8.53 44.77 14.51
CA LEU A 13 7.10 44.61 14.21
C LEU A 13 6.75 43.10 14.21
N LEU A 14 5.56 42.78 14.72
CA LEU A 14 5.05 41.40 14.77
C LEU A 14 5.11 40.71 13.41
N VAL A 15 5.97 39.71 13.29
CA VAL A 15 5.78 38.59 12.35
C VAL A 15 5.56 37.34 13.19
N SER A 16 4.42 37.32 13.88
CA SER A 16 3.88 36.10 14.51
C SER A 16 3.46 35.16 13.40
N VAL A 17 4.43 34.40 12.86
CA VAL A 17 4.17 33.39 11.83
C VAL A 17 3.12 32.42 12.38
N LEU A 18 1.95 32.42 11.75
CA LEU A 18 0.98 31.34 11.86
C LEU A 18 1.68 30.06 11.36
N LEU A 19 2.30 29.33 12.28
CA LEU A 19 2.49 27.90 12.11
C LEU A 19 1.18 27.26 12.53
N PRO A 20 0.30 26.84 11.60
CA PRO A 20 -0.76 25.91 11.95
C PRO A 20 -0.05 24.65 12.45
N GLY A 21 0.03 24.51 13.77
CA GLY A 21 0.58 23.34 14.41
C GLY A 21 -0.22 22.14 13.96
N THR A 22 0.31 21.38 13.01
CA THR A 22 -0.18 20.05 12.69
C THR A 22 0.06 19.19 13.91
N ALA A 23 -0.90 19.23 14.83
CA ALA A 23 -0.98 18.29 15.94
C ALA A 23 -1.19 16.91 15.33
N VAL A 24 -0.07 16.26 14.97
CA VAL A 24 -0.03 14.87 14.55
C VAL A 24 -0.56 14.10 15.75
N ALA A 25 -1.82 13.68 15.66
CA ALA A 25 -2.47 12.92 16.72
C ALA A 25 -1.65 11.65 16.95
N GLN A 26 -0.85 11.63 18.03
CA GLN A 26 -0.06 10.45 18.37
C GLN A 26 -1.04 9.29 18.57
N SER A 27 -0.90 8.26 17.73
CA SER A 27 -1.65 7.02 17.88
C SER A 27 -1.44 6.51 19.30
N LYS A 28 -2.55 6.34 20.04
CA LYS A 28 -2.55 5.75 21.39
C LYS A 28 -2.03 4.30 21.42
N TYR A 29 -1.89 3.69 20.24
CA TYR A 29 -1.47 2.31 20.05
C TYR A 29 -0.24 2.26 19.16
N GLU A 30 0.74 1.43 19.52
CA GLU A 30 1.75 1.01 18.56
C GLU A 30 1.07 0.30 17.38
N SER A 31 1.28 0.80 16.17
CA SER A 31 0.72 0.24 14.94
C SER A 31 1.82 -0.38 14.07
N GLY A 32 1.45 -1.40 13.30
CA GLY A 32 2.24 -1.87 12.16
C GLY A 32 1.58 -1.39 10.86
N LEU A 33 2.40 -1.08 9.86
CA LEU A 33 1.91 -0.82 8.51
C LEU A 33 1.76 -2.12 7.72
N TYR A 34 0.65 -2.22 7.01
CA TYR A 34 0.32 -3.27 6.06
C TYR A 34 -0.15 -2.62 4.77
N TRP A 35 -0.09 -3.38 3.68
CA TRP A 35 -0.57 -2.96 2.38
C TRP A 35 -1.66 -3.89 1.90
N ILE A 36 -2.86 -3.33 1.74
CA ILE A 36 -3.97 -4.01 1.09
C ILE A 36 -3.80 -3.76 -0.41
N VAL A 37 -3.51 -4.81 -1.17
CA VAL A 37 -3.38 -4.73 -2.63
C VAL A 37 -4.60 -5.37 -3.27
N LEU A 38 -5.31 -4.58 -4.07
CA LEU A 38 -6.43 -5.00 -4.91
C LEU A 38 -5.91 -5.27 -6.31
N VAL A 39 -6.21 -6.46 -6.84
CA VAL A 39 -5.95 -6.86 -8.22
C VAL A 39 -7.23 -6.64 -9.01
N GLU A 40 -7.24 -5.55 -9.76
CA GLU A 40 -8.42 -4.99 -10.42
C GLU A 40 -8.43 -5.30 -11.92
N HIS A 41 -9.61 -5.35 -12.54
CA HIS A 41 -9.74 -5.58 -13.97
C HIS A 41 -8.99 -4.48 -14.76
N GLY A 42 -8.06 -4.92 -15.62
CA GLY A 42 -7.31 -4.06 -16.52
C GLY A 42 -8.05 -3.81 -17.85
N PRO A 43 -7.51 -2.95 -18.74
CA PRO A 43 -8.12 -2.65 -20.03
C PRO A 43 -8.29 -3.87 -20.96
N ASN A 44 -7.45 -4.90 -20.79
CA ASN A 44 -7.47 -6.13 -21.59
C ASN A 44 -8.04 -7.33 -20.80
N TRP A 45 -8.77 -7.08 -19.71
CA TRP A 45 -9.40 -8.12 -18.92
C TRP A 45 -10.47 -8.88 -19.73
N GLN A 46 -10.64 -10.17 -19.45
CA GLN A 46 -11.67 -11.01 -20.04
C GLN A 46 -12.31 -11.90 -18.97
N SER A 47 -13.63 -12.09 -19.07
CA SER A 47 -14.39 -12.91 -18.14
C SER A 47 -13.83 -14.32 -17.99
N GLN A 48 -13.88 -14.86 -16.77
CA GLN A 48 -13.57 -16.26 -16.47
C GLN A 48 -14.48 -17.28 -17.19
N SER A 49 -15.59 -16.84 -17.79
CA SER A 49 -16.41 -17.67 -18.68
C SER A 49 -15.80 -17.87 -20.08
N THR A 50 -14.72 -17.14 -20.41
CA THR A 50 -13.91 -17.35 -21.61
C THR A 50 -12.70 -18.23 -21.28
N GLU A 51 -12.23 -19.03 -22.24
CA GLU A 51 -11.04 -19.87 -22.07
C GLU A 51 -9.79 -19.04 -21.69
N VAL A 52 -9.58 -17.91 -22.38
CA VAL A 52 -8.47 -16.98 -22.10
C VAL A 52 -8.60 -16.38 -20.71
N GLY A 53 -9.77 -15.89 -20.31
CA GLY A 53 -10.00 -15.34 -18.97
C GLY A 53 -9.77 -16.37 -17.86
N ALA A 54 -10.27 -17.59 -18.04
CA ALA A 54 -10.04 -18.71 -17.12
C ALA A 54 -8.55 -19.06 -16.98
N GLN A 55 -7.83 -19.17 -18.11
CA GLN A 55 -6.40 -19.46 -18.12
C GLN A 55 -5.60 -18.35 -17.42
N LYS A 56 -5.91 -17.07 -17.68
CA LYS A 56 -5.26 -15.91 -17.06
C LYS A 56 -5.54 -15.81 -15.57
N LYS A 57 -6.77 -16.11 -15.13
CA LYS A 57 -7.13 -16.17 -13.71
C LYS A 57 -6.42 -17.33 -12.98
N MET A 58 -6.27 -18.50 -13.62
CA MET A 58 -5.48 -19.60 -13.07
C MET A 58 -3.97 -19.26 -12.99
N GLN A 59 -3.43 -18.56 -13.98
CA GLN A 59 -2.06 -18.03 -13.94
C GLN A 59 -1.86 -17.08 -12.74
N ALA A 60 -2.83 -16.21 -12.44
CA ALA A 60 -2.80 -15.33 -11.28
C ALA A 60 -2.84 -16.12 -9.96
N ILE A 61 -3.74 -17.10 -9.83
CA ILE A 61 -3.86 -17.95 -8.64
C ILE A 61 -2.53 -18.67 -8.35
N ASN A 62 -1.87 -19.20 -9.38
CA ASN A 62 -0.58 -19.88 -9.20
C ASN A 62 0.54 -18.90 -8.81
N GLY A 63 0.57 -17.70 -9.39
CA GLY A 63 1.50 -16.65 -8.96
C GLY A 63 1.30 -16.22 -7.50
N LEU A 64 0.05 -16.07 -7.06
CA LEU A 64 -0.29 -15.77 -5.67
C LEU A 64 0.12 -16.89 -4.70
N LYS A 65 -0.10 -18.16 -5.07
CA LYS A 65 0.34 -19.31 -4.27
C LYS A 65 1.86 -19.30 -4.05
N ASN A 66 2.63 -19.02 -5.10
CA ASN A 66 4.09 -18.93 -4.98
C ASN A 66 4.52 -17.76 -4.08
N ALA A 67 3.93 -16.58 -4.26
CA ALA A 67 4.25 -15.39 -3.45
C ALA A 67 3.83 -15.53 -1.95
N ILE A 68 2.79 -16.30 -1.65
CA ILE A 68 2.47 -16.74 -0.28
C ILE A 68 3.53 -17.75 0.21
N GLY A 69 3.92 -18.70 -0.65
CA GLY A 69 4.98 -19.68 -0.40
C GLY A 69 6.33 -19.06 -0.02
N GLU A 70 6.67 -17.94 -0.65
CA GLU A 70 7.88 -17.13 -0.42
C GLU A 70 7.75 -16.20 0.80
N GLY A 71 6.59 -16.16 1.47
CA GLY A 71 6.33 -15.25 2.61
C GLY A 71 6.17 -13.78 2.23
N ALA A 72 6.15 -13.45 0.94
CA ALA A 72 5.97 -12.07 0.46
C ALA A 72 4.53 -11.56 0.63
N ILE A 73 3.56 -12.46 0.74
CA ILE A 73 2.14 -12.17 1.00
C ILE A 73 1.74 -12.87 2.30
N ILE A 74 1.09 -12.15 3.22
CA ILE A 74 0.56 -12.70 4.49
C ILE A 74 -0.66 -13.58 4.20
N THR A 75 -1.58 -13.06 3.39
CA THR A 75 -2.79 -13.75 2.93
C THR A 75 -3.28 -13.15 1.61
N ALA A 76 -3.92 -13.96 0.76
CA ALA A 76 -4.67 -13.50 -0.40
C ALA A 76 -6.01 -14.25 -0.50
N GLY A 77 -7.02 -13.57 -0.99
CA GLY A 77 -8.36 -14.10 -1.21
C GLY A 77 -8.89 -13.72 -2.60
N LEU A 78 -9.74 -14.60 -3.13
CA LEU A 78 -10.63 -14.25 -4.24
C LEU A 78 -11.67 -13.25 -3.75
N VAL A 79 -11.99 -12.26 -4.59
CA VAL A 79 -13.15 -11.41 -4.42
C VAL A 79 -14.28 -12.01 -5.27
N VAL A 80 -15.48 -12.08 -4.71
CA VAL A 80 -16.71 -12.57 -5.36
C VAL A 80 -17.72 -11.43 -5.50
N ASP A 81 -18.76 -11.65 -6.30
CA ASP A 81 -19.89 -10.74 -6.56
C ASP A 81 -19.61 -9.51 -7.45
N ASP A 82 -19.11 -9.78 -8.67
CA ASP A 82 -19.02 -8.86 -9.83
C ASP A 82 -18.39 -7.48 -9.54
N VAL A 83 -17.45 -7.46 -8.60
CA VAL A 83 -16.66 -6.29 -8.26
C VAL A 83 -15.54 -6.09 -9.29
N ALA A 84 -15.07 -4.86 -9.47
CA ALA A 84 -13.95 -4.54 -10.37
C ALA A 84 -12.58 -5.14 -9.94
N ALA A 85 -12.56 -6.05 -8.97
CA ALA A 85 -11.39 -6.76 -8.47
C ALA A 85 -11.64 -8.27 -8.41
N ASP A 86 -10.67 -9.05 -8.90
CA ASP A 86 -10.67 -10.52 -8.81
C ASP A 86 -10.01 -11.01 -7.51
N PHE A 87 -9.06 -10.24 -6.95
CA PHE A 87 -8.30 -10.63 -5.77
C PHE A 87 -8.02 -9.46 -4.83
N VAL A 88 -7.92 -9.78 -3.53
CA VAL A 88 -7.34 -8.94 -2.49
C VAL A 88 -6.18 -9.69 -1.84
N MET A 89 -5.10 -9.00 -1.51
CA MET A 89 -3.98 -9.57 -0.74
C MET A 89 -3.47 -8.58 0.30
N ILE A 90 -2.90 -9.09 1.38
CA ILE A 90 -2.34 -8.31 2.47
C ILE A 90 -0.84 -8.60 2.57
N VAL A 91 -0.05 -7.53 2.57
CA VAL A 91 1.42 -7.54 2.54
C VAL A 91 1.93 -6.76 3.76
N SER A 92 3.04 -7.17 4.36
CA SER A 92 3.70 -6.43 5.45
C SER A 92 4.49 -5.23 4.92
N GLU A 93 4.68 -4.20 5.76
CA GLU A 93 5.47 -2.99 5.47
C GLU A 93 6.78 -3.25 4.72
N GLY A 94 7.62 -4.17 5.23
CA GLY A 94 8.93 -4.49 4.64
C GLY A 94 8.88 -5.11 3.24
N HIS A 95 7.71 -5.56 2.78
CA HIS A 95 7.53 -6.24 1.49
C HIS A 95 6.75 -5.41 0.46
N GLU A 96 6.31 -4.18 0.75
CA GLU A 96 5.55 -3.38 -0.22
C GLU A 96 6.29 -3.18 -1.54
N THR A 97 7.55 -2.73 -1.48
CA THR A 97 8.35 -2.46 -2.68
C THR A 97 8.69 -3.74 -3.44
N VAL A 98 8.88 -4.85 -2.72
CA VAL A 98 9.10 -6.19 -3.29
C VAL A 98 7.85 -6.66 -4.03
N VAL A 99 6.67 -6.61 -3.39
CA VAL A 99 5.41 -7.07 -3.98
C VAL A 99 4.94 -6.15 -5.10
N ARG A 100 5.03 -4.82 -4.96
CA ARG A 100 4.75 -3.89 -6.07
C ARG A 100 5.66 -4.14 -7.26
N ARG A 101 6.94 -4.49 -7.04
CA ARG A 101 7.88 -4.83 -8.12
C ARG A 101 7.52 -6.17 -8.76
N ALA A 102 7.41 -7.23 -7.97
CA ALA A 102 7.08 -8.58 -8.40
C ALA A 102 5.76 -8.63 -9.20
N LEU A 103 4.74 -7.92 -8.73
CA LEU A 103 3.46 -7.83 -9.42
C LEU A 103 3.48 -6.88 -10.63
N LYS A 104 4.28 -5.79 -10.64
CA LYS A 104 4.51 -5.00 -11.89
C LYS A 104 5.30 -5.79 -12.94
N SER A 105 6.12 -6.75 -12.54
CA SER A 105 6.73 -7.73 -13.44
C SER A 105 5.81 -8.91 -13.79
N SER A 106 4.59 -8.97 -13.24
CA SER A 106 3.62 -10.00 -13.63
C SER A 106 3.24 -9.83 -15.11
N PRO A 107 3.35 -10.88 -15.95
CA PRO A 107 2.92 -10.81 -17.34
C PRO A 107 1.46 -10.39 -17.50
N LEU A 108 0.60 -10.66 -16.50
CA LEU A 108 -0.82 -10.28 -16.50
C LEU A 108 -1.03 -8.77 -16.29
N VAL A 109 -0.13 -8.11 -15.56
CA VAL A 109 -0.17 -6.67 -15.35
C VAL A 109 0.47 -5.96 -16.54
N GLN A 110 1.58 -6.48 -17.05
CA GLN A 110 2.24 -5.98 -18.25
C GLN A 110 1.35 -6.10 -19.51
N SER A 111 0.57 -7.19 -19.63
CA SER A 111 -0.40 -7.34 -20.73
C SER A 111 -1.68 -6.53 -20.54
N GLY A 112 -1.80 -5.74 -19.47
CA GLY A 112 -3.00 -4.98 -19.13
C GLY A 112 -4.24 -5.83 -18.81
N PHE A 113 -4.08 -7.12 -18.52
CA PHE A 113 -5.20 -7.98 -18.10
C PHE A 113 -5.65 -7.63 -16.68
N TYR A 114 -4.69 -7.34 -15.80
CA TYR A 114 -4.93 -6.76 -14.49
C TYR A 114 -4.28 -5.39 -14.35
N LYS A 115 -4.91 -4.51 -13.58
CA LYS A 115 -4.31 -3.34 -12.95
C LYS A 115 -4.24 -3.57 -11.44
N MET A 116 -3.53 -2.73 -10.70
CA MET A 116 -3.43 -2.89 -9.25
C MET A 116 -3.47 -1.58 -8.52
N ARG A 117 -4.09 -1.62 -7.34
CA ARG A 117 -4.19 -0.51 -6.41
C ARG A 117 -3.78 -0.99 -5.03
N ALA A 118 -2.81 -0.32 -4.41
CA ALA A 118 -2.31 -0.67 -3.09
C ALA A 118 -2.60 0.48 -2.12
N LEU A 119 -3.17 0.13 -0.97
CA LEU A 119 -3.67 1.03 0.06
C LEU A 119 -2.90 0.76 1.36
N ALA A 120 -2.37 1.81 1.98
CA ALA A 120 -1.73 1.73 3.29
C ALA A 120 -2.81 1.46 4.36
N TRP A 121 -2.61 0.44 5.17
CA TRP A 121 -3.47 0.09 6.30
C TRP A 121 -2.62 -0.02 7.57
N HIS A 122 -2.90 0.86 8.53
CA HIS A 122 -2.25 0.81 9.84
C HIS A 122 -3.13 0.00 10.79
N ALA A 123 -2.61 -1.11 11.29
CA ALA A 123 -3.31 -1.95 12.27
C ALA A 123 -2.58 -1.89 13.63
N PRO A 124 -3.29 -1.73 14.76
CA PRO A 124 -2.70 -1.86 16.09
C PRO A 124 -1.99 -3.19 16.29
N LYS A 125 -0.88 -3.20 17.04
CA LYS A 125 -0.27 -4.44 17.53
C LYS A 125 -1.33 -5.27 18.29
N GLY A 126 -1.36 -6.57 18.03
CA GLY A 126 -2.40 -7.50 18.51
C GLY A 126 -3.51 -7.79 17.48
N LEU A 127 -3.74 -6.92 16.50
CA LEU A 127 -4.58 -7.21 15.31
C LEU A 127 -3.73 -7.65 14.10
N LYS A 128 -2.53 -8.16 14.35
CA LYS A 128 -1.61 -8.66 13.33
C LYS A 128 -2.16 -9.97 12.75
N LEU A 129 -2.28 -10.01 11.42
CA LEU A 129 -2.43 -11.26 10.69
C LEU A 129 -1.07 -11.96 10.64
N GLU A 130 -0.99 -13.17 11.17
CA GLU A 130 0.16 -14.05 10.93
C GLU A 130 0.06 -14.66 9.52
N PRO A 131 1.20 -14.92 8.85
CA PRO A 131 1.20 -15.60 7.56
C PRO A 131 0.51 -16.97 7.65
N ILE A 132 -0.25 -17.34 6.61
CA ILE A 132 -0.90 -18.65 6.55
C ILE A 132 0.19 -19.74 6.55
N PRO A 133 0.18 -20.69 7.52
CA PRO A 133 1.17 -21.76 7.53
C PRO A 133 0.97 -22.69 6.33
N LEU A 134 2.01 -22.80 5.51
CA LEU A 134 2.06 -23.75 4.40
C LEU A 134 2.00 -25.17 4.95
N LYS A 135 1.00 -25.95 4.54
CA LYS A 135 1.05 -27.41 4.73
C LYS A 135 2.18 -27.96 3.85
N LYS A 136 3.19 -28.53 4.50
CA LYS A 136 4.25 -29.32 3.86
C LYS A 136 3.70 -30.62 3.30
#